data_AF-A0A7J9F9N6-F1
#
_entry.id   AF-A0A7J9F9N6-F1
#
_cell.length_a   1.000
_cell.length_b   1.000
_cell.length_c   1.000
_cell.angle_alpha   90.00
_cell.angle_beta   90.00
_cell.angle_gamma   90.00
#
_symmetry.space_group_name_H-M   'P 1'
#
loop_
_entity.id
_entity.type
_entity.pdbx_description
1 polymer ?
#
loop_
_entity_poly.entity_id
_entity_poly.type
_entity_poly.pdbx_seq_one_letter_code
_entity_poly.pdbx_strand_id
1 'polypeptide(L)'
;MAAVSSLSFPAIGQTSGDRKLNVPSARYLASNFEGFRFRTSLLYQSVGLRASTTASPSVFYCMSTATDTPTVSETKSSFLKAYKRPIPSVYNTVLQELIVQQHLMRYKKTYRYDAVFALGFVTVYDQLMEGYPSDEDRDAIFQAYINALKEDPQQYRADAQKLEEWARAQTSSSLVEFSSRDGEVEAILKDIAERAGSKGSFSYSRFFAIGLFRLLELANATEPTVLEKLCAALNIDKRSVDRDLDVYRNLLSKLVQAKELLKEYIDREKKKREERSESPKANEAVKKCLGEYQYLSQ
;
A
#
# COMPACT_ATOMS: atom_id res chain seq x y z
N MET A 1 13.31 -11.64 21.02
CA MET A 1 12.93 -12.93 20.41
C MET A 1 11.42 -13.09 20.56
N ALA A 2 10.64 -12.55 19.65
CA ALA A 2 9.20 -12.77 19.57
C ALA A 2 8.93 -13.36 18.19
N ALA A 3 8.50 -14.63 18.16
CA ALA A 3 8.17 -15.35 16.95
C ALA A 3 6.82 -14.83 16.41
N VAL A 4 6.85 -14.21 15.22
CA VAL A 4 5.64 -13.84 14.49
C VAL A 4 5.04 -15.12 13.91
N SER A 5 3.87 -15.50 14.43
CA SER A 5 3.14 -16.69 14.00
C SER A 5 2.72 -16.55 12.53
N SER A 6 3.05 -17.55 11.73
CA SER A 6 2.67 -17.70 10.33
C SER A 6 1.14 -17.70 10.17
N LEU A 7 0.64 -16.83 9.30
CA LEU A 7 -0.77 -16.73 8.92
C LEU A 7 -1.19 -17.97 8.11
N SER A 8 -2.20 -18.71 8.59
CA SER A 8 -2.83 -19.79 7.82
C SER A 8 -4.33 -19.52 7.65
N PHE A 9 -4.80 -19.47 6.41
CA PHE A 9 -6.23 -19.38 6.08
C PHE A 9 -6.75 -20.77 5.65
N PRO A 10 -7.91 -21.25 6.15
CA PRO A 10 -8.51 -22.47 5.65
C PRO A 10 -9.17 -22.21 4.28
N ALA A 11 -8.83 -23.05 3.30
CA ALA A 11 -9.49 -23.06 2.00
C ALA A 11 -10.81 -23.84 2.10
N ILE A 12 -11.94 -23.16 1.88
CA ILE A 12 -13.24 -23.82 1.68
C ILE A 12 -13.34 -24.29 0.22
N GLY A 13 -13.58 -25.59 0.07
CA GLY A 13 -13.53 -26.34 -1.19
C GLY A 13 -14.63 -25.97 -2.19
N GLN A 14 -14.25 -25.99 -3.47
CA GLN A 14 -15.14 -25.86 -4.62
C GLN A 14 -15.77 -27.22 -4.95
N THR A 15 -17.09 -27.25 -5.08
CA THR A 15 -17.83 -28.40 -5.61
C THR A 15 -17.83 -28.37 -7.14
N SER A 16 -17.65 -29.56 -7.70
CA SER A 16 -17.46 -29.89 -9.12
C SER A 16 -18.72 -29.75 -9.98
N GLY A 17 -18.51 -29.45 -11.27
CA GLY A 17 -19.53 -29.48 -12.32
C GLY A 17 -18.92 -29.33 -13.71
N ASP A 18 -18.49 -30.45 -14.31
CA ASP A 18 -17.96 -30.55 -15.67
C ASP A 18 -19.04 -30.37 -16.77
N ARG A 19 -18.77 -29.55 -17.80
CA ARG A 19 -18.57 -30.00 -19.21
C ARG A 19 -18.41 -28.88 -20.25
N LYS A 20 -17.24 -28.94 -20.91
CA LYS A 20 -16.93 -28.83 -22.36
C LYS A 20 -17.06 -27.51 -23.17
N LEU A 21 -15.86 -27.02 -23.52
CA LEU A 21 -15.30 -26.67 -24.85
C LEU A 21 -15.95 -25.58 -25.74
N ASN A 22 -15.25 -24.46 -25.94
CA ASN A 22 -14.56 -24.13 -27.21
C ASN A 22 -13.74 -22.83 -27.11
N VAL A 23 -12.54 -22.85 -27.69
CA VAL A 23 -11.61 -21.72 -27.88
C VAL A 23 -11.78 -21.19 -29.31
N PRO A 24 -11.71 -19.87 -29.55
CA PRO A 24 -10.53 -19.37 -30.25
C PRO A 24 -9.94 -18.07 -29.66
N SER A 25 -8.65 -17.95 -29.92
CA SER A 25 -7.71 -16.87 -29.61
C SER A 25 -8.07 -15.53 -30.27
N ALA A 26 -8.05 -14.43 -29.50
CA ALA A 26 -7.61 -13.11 -29.97
C ALA A 26 -7.29 -12.20 -28.76
N ARG A 27 -6.07 -11.67 -28.75
CA ARG A 27 -5.59 -10.62 -27.83
C ARG A 27 -6.36 -9.33 -28.10
N TYR A 28 -6.87 -8.63 -27.10
CA TYR A 28 -6.91 -7.15 -27.06
C TYR A 28 -7.16 -6.67 -25.62
N LEU A 29 -6.19 -5.92 -25.09
CA LEU A 29 -6.31 -5.11 -23.88
C LEU A 29 -7.20 -3.90 -24.21
N ALA A 30 -8.33 -3.75 -23.53
CA ALA A 30 -9.16 -2.55 -23.60
C ALA A 30 -9.24 -1.92 -22.21
N SER A 31 -8.46 -0.85 -22.01
CA SER A 31 -8.63 0.09 -20.90
C SER A 31 -9.83 0.98 -21.19
N ASN A 32 -10.86 0.89 -20.36
CA ASN A 32 -11.99 1.82 -20.39
C ASN A 32 -11.59 3.12 -19.68
N PHE A 33 -11.33 4.18 -20.44
CA PHE A 33 -11.40 5.54 -19.94
C PHE A 33 -12.21 6.37 -20.93
N GLU A 34 -13.39 6.81 -20.51
CA GLU A 34 -14.31 7.64 -21.28
C GLU A 34 -13.71 9.03 -21.48
N GLY A 35 -13.23 9.29 -22.69
CA GLY A 35 -12.84 10.62 -23.16
C GLY A 35 -14.06 11.41 -23.62
N PHE A 36 -14.30 12.55 -22.97
CA PHE A 36 -15.21 13.60 -23.43
C PHE A 36 -14.82 14.05 -24.85
N ARG A 37 -15.69 13.79 -25.83
CA ARG A 37 -15.56 14.30 -27.20
C ARG A 37 -16.08 15.74 -27.27
N PHE A 38 -15.18 16.70 -27.43
CA PHE A 38 -15.53 18.02 -27.96
C PHE A 38 -15.36 18.02 -29.49
N ARG A 39 -16.47 18.27 -30.19
CA ARG A 39 -16.50 18.55 -31.63
C ARG A 39 -15.79 19.88 -31.88
N THR A 40 -14.82 19.91 -32.80
CA THR A 40 -14.37 21.14 -33.42
C THR A 40 -14.42 21.00 -34.93
N SER A 41 -15.25 21.86 -35.53
CA SER A 41 -15.42 22.04 -36.96
C SER A 41 -14.22 22.83 -37.51
N LEU A 42 -13.52 22.25 -38.48
CA LEU A 42 -12.50 22.95 -39.27
C LEU A 42 -13.21 23.69 -40.41
N LEU A 43 -13.25 25.02 -40.33
CA LEU A 43 -13.46 25.88 -41.49
C LEU A 43 -12.19 26.70 -41.70
N TYR A 44 -11.51 26.37 -42.80
CA TYR A 44 -10.44 27.16 -43.38
C TYR A 44 -11.03 28.42 -44.00
N GLN A 45 -10.58 29.60 -43.54
CA GLN A 45 -10.54 30.75 -44.42
C GLN A 45 -9.37 31.66 -44.07
N SER A 46 -8.49 31.77 -45.05
CA SER A 46 -7.29 32.59 -45.11
C SER A 46 -7.63 34.06 -45.31
N VAL A 47 -7.19 34.93 -44.39
CA VAL A 47 -6.89 36.34 -44.69
C VAL A 47 -5.69 36.73 -43.86
N GLY A 48 -4.59 37.09 -44.54
CA GLY A 48 -3.37 37.58 -43.90
C GLY A 48 -3.49 39.04 -43.53
N LEU A 49 -2.97 39.40 -42.35
CA LEU A 49 -2.55 40.75 -42.01
C LEU A 49 -1.29 40.67 -41.15
N ARG A 50 -0.24 41.31 -41.66
CA ARG A 50 1.06 41.52 -41.04
C ARG A 50 0.93 42.66 -40.02
N ALA A 51 1.26 42.38 -38.75
CA ALA A 51 1.54 43.44 -37.79
C ALA A 51 2.66 42.97 -36.85
N SER A 52 3.80 43.65 -36.92
CA SER A 52 4.88 43.54 -35.95
C SER A 52 4.69 44.62 -34.89
N THR A 53 4.48 44.25 -33.64
CA THR A 53 4.83 45.08 -32.48
C THR A 53 5.03 44.21 -31.25
N THR A 54 6.23 44.33 -30.69
CA THR A 54 6.68 44.01 -29.33
C THR A 54 5.58 43.88 -28.28
N ALA A 55 5.48 42.71 -27.64
CA ALA A 55 4.75 42.51 -26.40
C ALA A 55 5.58 41.62 -25.47
N SER A 56 5.94 42.14 -24.29
CA SER A 56 6.55 41.39 -23.19
C SER A 56 5.70 40.16 -22.85
N PRO A 57 6.29 39.03 -22.44
CA PRO A 57 5.51 37.93 -21.91
C PRO A 57 4.92 38.37 -20.56
N SER A 58 3.66 38.79 -20.57
CA SER A 58 2.88 38.95 -19.35
C SER A 58 2.68 37.57 -18.74
N VAL A 59 3.48 37.26 -17.72
CA VAL A 59 3.29 36.08 -16.87
C VAL A 59 1.98 36.29 -16.11
N PHE A 60 0.94 35.57 -16.50
CA PHE A 60 -0.30 35.51 -15.74
C PHE A 60 -0.04 34.74 -14.44
N TYR A 61 0.21 35.46 -13.35
CA TYR A 61 0.15 34.90 -12.01
C TYR A 61 -1.32 34.72 -11.64
N CYS A 62 -1.83 33.51 -11.83
CA CYS A 62 -3.09 33.09 -11.22
C CYS A 62 -2.84 32.96 -9.71
N MET A 63 -2.99 34.06 -8.98
CA MET A 63 -3.02 34.03 -7.52
C MET A 63 -4.39 33.50 -7.09
N SER A 64 -4.55 32.18 -7.19
CA SER A 64 -5.59 31.49 -6.43
C SER A 64 -5.28 31.72 -4.96
N THR A 65 -6.24 32.26 -4.20
CA THR A 65 -6.20 32.26 -2.73
C THR A 65 -6.32 30.81 -2.28
N ALA A 66 -5.24 30.06 -2.41
CA ALA A 66 -5.19 28.65 -2.13
C ALA A 66 -5.29 28.46 -0.61
N THR A 67 -6.32 27.76 -0.16
CA THR A 67 -6.15 26.91 1.01
C THR A 67 -4.92 26.05 0.71
N ASP A 68 -3.85 26.21 1.48
CA ASP A 68 -2.49 25.69 1.21
C ASP A 68 -2.41 24.16 1.39
N THR A 69 -3.27 23.46 0.65
CA THR A 69 -3.34 22.02 0.57
C THR A 69 -2.23 21.56 -0.36
N PRO A 70 -1.25 20.79 0.13
CA PRO A 70 -0.16 20.35 -0.72
C PRO A 70 -0.68 19.48 -1.86
N THR A 71 0.04 19.48 -2.97
CA THR A 71 -0.23 18.57 -4.09
C THR A 71 0.37 17.19 -3.84
N VAL A 72 -0.12 16.17 -4.57
CA VAL A 72 0.46 14.82 -4.54
C VAL A 72 1.96 14.85 -4.87
N SER A 73 2.37 15.72 -5.80
CA SER A 73 3.78 15.87 -6.20
C SER A 73 4.62 16.39 -5.04
N GLU A 74 4.12 17.37 -4.28
CA GLU A 74 4.79 17.93 -3.11
C GLU A 74 4.92 16.90 -2.00
N THR A 75 3.88 16.12 -1.70
CA THR A 75 3.97 15.02 -0.72
C THR A 75 5.01 13.98 -1.14
N LYS A 76 5.01 13.54 -2.42
CA LYS A 76 6.04 12.62 -2.93
C LYS A 76 7.44 13.21 -2.85
N SER A 77 7.58 14.49 -3.20
CA SER A 77 8.85 15.21 -3.08
C SER A 77 9.31 15.28 -1.63
N SER A 78 8.40 15.53 -0.68
CA SER A 78 8.69 15.56 0.75
C SER A 78 9.18 14.21 1.26
N PHE A 79 8.54 13.10 0.83
CA PHE A 79 8.99 11.76 1.15
C PHE A 79 10.41 11.47 0.64
N LEU A 80 10.68 11.76 -0.64
CA LEU A 80 12.02 11.59 -1.24
C LEU A 80 13.05 12.60 -0.72
N LYS A 81 12.61 13.66 -0.03
CA LYS A 81 13.48 14.59 0.71
C LYS A 81 13.82 14.05 2.09
N ALA A 82 12.87 13.46 2.78
CA ALA A 82 13.07 12.87 4.10
C ALA A 82 13.88 11.56 4.04
N TYR A 83 13.63 10.70 3.06
CA TYR A 83 14.36 9.44 2.89
C TYR A 83 15.19 9.43 1.60
N LYS A 84 16.52 9.51 1.74
CA LYS A 84 17.48 9.67 0.63
C LYS A 84 18.11 8.36 0.12
N ARG A 85 17.98 7.28 0.88
CA ARG A 85 18.59 5.99 0.52
C ARG A 85 17.77 5.32 -0.59
N PRO A 86 18.39 4.52 -1.47
CA PRO A 86 17.65 3.81 -2.50
C PRO A 86 16.72 2.76 -1.88
N ILE A 87 15.45 2.76 -2.32
CA ILE A 87 14.46 1.73 -1.97
C ILE A 87 14.39 0.74 -3.13
N PRO A 88 14.48 -0.59 -2.91
CA PRO A 88 14.32 -1.57 -3.97
C PRO A 88 12.98 -1.38 -4.71
N SER A 89 13.01 -1.50 -6.03
CA SER A 89 11.88 -1.12 -6.92
C SER A 89 10.56 -1.82 -6.58
N VAL A 90 10.62 -3.07 -6.09
CA VAL A 90 9.46 -3.87 -5.68
C VAL A 90 8.69 -3.21 -4.54
N TYR A 91 9.39 -2.59 -3.58
CA TYR A 91 8.75 -1.83 -2.49
C TYR A 91 8.41 -0.41 -2.93
N ASN A 92 9.33 0.27 -3.64
CA ASN A 92 9.16 1.68 -3.99
C ASN A 92 7.91 1.93 -4.84
N THR A 93 7.61 1.05 -5.81
CA THR A 93 6.41 1.21 -6.66
C THR A 93 5.14 1.27 -5.81
N VAL A 94 5.00 0.32 -4.89
CA VAL A 94 3.82 0.19 -4.04
C VAL A 94 3.77 1.30 -2.99
N LEU A 95 4.90 1.67 -2.39
CA LEU A 95 4.98 2.80 -1.45
C LEU A 95 4.54 4.10 -2.13
N GLN A 96 4.99 4.37 -3.36
CA GLN A 96 4.60 5.59 -4.09
C GLN A 96 3.11 5.61 -4.43
N GLU A 97 2.51 4.47 -4.78
CA GLU A 97 1.06 4.35 -4.97
C GLU A 97 0.31 4.56 -3.65
N LEU A 98 0.80 3.96 -2.56
CA LEU A 98 0.23 4.10 -1.23
C LEU A 98 0.23 5.58 -0.79
N ILE A 99 1.33 6.31 -1.02
CA ILE A 99 1.43 7.76 -0.74
C ILE A 99 0.34 8.54 -1.47
N VAL A 100 0.09 8.23 -2.75
CA VAL A 100 -0.96 8.91 -3.53
C VAL A 100 -2.33 8.64 -2.90
N GLN A 101 -2.62 7.38 -2.59
CA GLN A 101 -3.92 7.00 -2.03
C GLN A 101 -4.16 7.67 -0.67
N GLN A 102 -3.16 7.66 0.21
CA GLN A 102 -3.30 8.29 1.51
C GLN A 102 -3.34 9.81 1.41
N HIS A 103 -2.57 10.44 0.51
CA HIS A 103 -2.66 11.87 0.26
C HIS A 103 -4.09 12.29 -0.12
N LEU A 104 -4.68 11.59 -1.11
CA LEU A 104 -6.03 11.88 -1.58
C LEU A 104 -7.10 11.69 -0.51
N MET A 105 -6.82 10.92 0.53
CA MET A 105 -7.70 10.73 1.68
C MET A 105 -7.43 11.76 2.78
N ARG A 106 -6.17 12.00 3.13
CA ARG A 106 -5.72 12.95 4.15
C ARG A 106 -6.21 14.37 3.91
N TYR A 107 -6.26 14.78 2.65
CA TYR A 107 -6.66 16.13 2.25
C TYR A 107 -8.12 16.22 1.78
N LYS A 108 -8.93 15.18 2.01
CA LYS A 108 -10.39 15.30 1.87
C LYS A 108 -10.91 16.25 2.94
N LYS A 109 -11.91 17.06 2.57
CA LYS A 109 -12.61 17.96 3.51
C LYS A 109 -13.20 17.25 4.73
N THR A 110 -13.55 15.98 4.56
CA THR A 110 -14.20 15.14 5.58
C THR A 110 -13.20 14.38 6.43
N TYR A 111 -11.90 14.44 6.10
CA TYR A 111 -10.87 13.68 6.79
C TYR A 111 -10.80 14.08 8.26
N ARG A 112 -10.84 13.07 9.11
CA ARG A 112 -10.51 13.15 10.53
C ARG A 112 -9.65 11.94 10.84
N TYR A 113 -8.60 12.16 11.61
CA TYR A 113 -7.75 11.07 12.08
C TYR A 113 -8.57 10.10 12.94
N ASP A 114 -8.26 8.81 12.81
CA ASP A 114 -8.97 7.71 13.44
C ASP A 114 -7.97 6.62 13.84
N ALA A 115 -7.97 6.20 15.10
CA ALA A 115 -7.02 5.18 15.58
C ALA A 115 -7.23 3.82 14.90
N VAL A 116 -8.48 3.46 14.58
CA VAL A 116 -8.80 2.25 13.77
C VAL A 116 -8.21 2.35 12.37
N PHE A 117 -8.26 3.56 11.78
CA PHE A 117 -7.61 3.82 10.50
C PHE A 117 -6.08 3.69 10.60
N ALA A 118 -5.47 4.23 11.66
CA ALA A 118 -4.03 4.12 11.89
C ALA A 118 -3.59 2.66 12.06
N LEU A 119 -4.33 1.86 12.85
CA LEU A 119 -4.13 0.41 12.96
C LEU A 119 -4.13 -0.27 11.59
N GLY A 120 -5.14 0.02 10.77
CA GLY A 120 -5.23 -0.53 9.42
C GLY A 120 -4.06 -0.12 8.54
N PHE A 121 -3.68 1.17 8.55
CA PHE A 121 -2.52 1.63 7.77
C PHE A 121 -1.22 0.96 8.22
N VAL A 122 -0.94 0.91 9.52
CA VAL A 122 0.25 0.27 10.09
C VAL A 122 0.29 -1.21 9.70
N THR A 123 -0.84 -1.91 9.75
CA THR A 123 -0.96 -3.32 9.31
C THR A 123 -0.58 -3.48 7.83
N VAL A 124 -1.10 -2.62 6.94
CA VAL A 124 -0.75 -2.65 5.51
C VAL A 124 0.74 -2.38 5.30
N TYR A 125 1.27 -1.37 5.99
CA TYR A 125 2.66 -0.97 5.86
C TYR A 125 3.60 -2.10 6.29
N ASP A 126 3.37 -2.70 7.45
CA ASP A 126 4.24 -3.75 7.99
C ASP A 126 4.21 -5.00 7.11
N GLN A 127 3.03 -5.39 6.59
CA GLN A 127 2.92 -6.49 5.63
C GLN A 127 3.58 -6.17 4.28
N LEU A 128 3.44 -4.93 3.80
CA LEU A 128 4.11 -4.48 2.59
C LEU A 128 5.63 -4.56 2.75
N MET A 129 6.15 -4.13 3.90
CA MET A 129 7.58 -4.04 4.19
C MET A 129 8.17 -5.32 4.81
N GLU A 130 7.37 -6.38 4.95
CA GLU A 130 7.86 -7.69 5.38
C GLU A 130 8.95 -8.21 4.42
N GLY A 131 10.08 -8.66 4.97
CA GLY A 131 11.23 -9.11 4.19
C GLY A 131 12.09 -7.97 3.61
N TYR A 132 11.87 -6.72 4.04
CA TYR A 132 12.78 -5.63 3.72
C TYR A 132 14.17 -5.87 4.38
N PRO A 133 15.30 -5.58 3.70
CA PRO A 133 16.62 -6.01 4.19
C PRO A 133 17.11 -5.42 5.52
N SER A 134 16.65 -4.23 5.92
CA SER A 134 17.03 -3.55 7.16
C SER A 134 15.78 -3.07 7.89
N ASP A 135 15.67 -3.47 9.17
CA ASP A 135 14.57 -3.03 10.03
C ASP A 135 14.67 -1.53 10.34
N GLU A 136 15.89 -0.99 10.47
CA GLU A 136 16.13 0.44 10.67
C GLU A 136 15.66 1.26 9.47
N ASP A 137 15.93 0.79 8.26
CA ASP A 137 15.42 1.43 7.04
C ASP A 137 13.89 1.32 6.95
N ARG A 138 13.30 0.18 7.34
CA ARG A 138 11.84 0.03 7.37
C ARG A 138 11.20 1.09 8.28
N ASP A 139 11.77 1.33 9.45
CA ASP A 139 11.24 2.31 10.38
C ASP A 139 11.51 3.75 9.91
N ALA A 140 12.69 4.01 9.34
CA ALA A 140 13.01 5.31 8.75
C ALA A 140 12.10 5.66 7.57
N ILE A 141 11.77 4.70 6.71
CA ILE A 141 10.81 4.86 5.61
C ILE A 141 9.41 5.15 6.16
N PHE A 142 8.99 4.47 7.23
CA PHE A 142 7.68 4.70 7.86
C PHE A 142 7.57 6.14 8.38
N GLN A 143 8.59 6.59 9.12
CA GLN A 143 8.65 7.95 9.62
C GLN A 143 8.65 8.98 8.48
N ALA A 144 9.48 8.79 7.46
CA ALA A 144 9.52 9.67 6.30
C ALA A 144 8.18 9.72 5.54
N TYR A 145 7.50 8.58 5.43
CA TYR A 145 6.20 8.45 4.79
C TYR A 145 5.13 9.27 5.53
N ILE A 146 4.98 9.05 6.83
CA ILE A 146 3.93 9.71 7.63
C ILE A 146 4.21 11.21 7.76
N ASN A 147 5.47 11.60 7.99
CA ASN A 147 5.88 12.99 8.05
C ASN A 147 5.64 13.73 6.72
N ALA A 148 5.79 13.07 5.57
CA ALA A 148 5.50 13.67 4.26
C ALA A 148 4.02 14.04 4.08
N LEU A 149 3.12 13.40 4.85
CA LEU A 149 1.70 13.69 4.89
C LEU A 149 1.33 14.73 5.97
N LYS A 150 2.32 15.28 6.69
CA LYS A 150 2.14 16.19 7.83
C LYS A 150 1.35 15.54 8.98
N GLU A 151 1.58 14.25 9.21
CA GLU A 151 1.00 13.44 10.29
C GLU A 151 2.11 12.98 11.26
N ASP A 152 1.75 12.44 12.42
CA ASP A 152 2.72 11.98 13.43
C ASP A 152 2.94 10.44 13.37
N PRO A 153 4.14 9.96 12.97
CA PRO A 153 4.43 8.53 12.96
C PRO A 153 4.37 7.87 14.34
N GLN A 154 4.68 8.60 15.42
CA GLN A 154 4.65 8.04 16.77
C GLN A 154 3.22 7.78 17.22
N GLN A 155 2.31 8.74 16.99
CA GLN A 155 0.88 8.56 17.23
C GLN A 155 0.32 7.33 16.49
N TYR A 156 0.64 7.16 15.20
CA TYR A 156 0.18 6.01 14.43
C TYR A 156 0.61 4.67 15.04
N ARG A 157 1.88 4.56 15.44
CA ARG A 157 2.43 3.33 16.05
C ARG A 157 1.84 3.07 17.43
N ALA A 158 1.73 4.11 18.26
CA ALA A 158 1.20 4.00 19.62
C ALA A 158 -0.30 3.63 19.61
N ASP A 159 -1.11 4.28 18.77
CA ASP A 159 -2.54 3.99 18.65
C ASP A 159 -2.77 2.60 18.07
N ALA A 160 -2.01 2.20 17.05
CA ALA A 160 -2.08 0.85 16.51
C ALA A 160 -1.77 -0.19 17.59
N GLN A 161 -0.66 -0.03 18.31
CA GLN A 161 -0.27 -0.94 19.39
C GLN A 161 -1.34 -1.02 20.49
N LYS A 162 -1.90 0.13 20.92
CA LYS A 162 -2.97 0.18 21.92
C LYS A 162 -4.19 -0.61 21.48
N LEU A 163 -4.64 -0.42 20.24
CA LEU A 163 -5.78 -1.15 19.70
C LEU A 163 -5.48 -2.65 19.55
N GLU A 164 -4.25 -3.02 19.17
CA GLU A 164 -3.85 -4.43 19.09
C GLU A 164 -3.88 -5.12 20.46
N GLU A 165 -3.31 -4.48 21.49
CA GLU A 165 -3.30 -4.99 22.86
C GLU A 165 -4.72 -5.13 23.41
N TRP A 166 -5.57 -4.12 23.19
CA TRP A 166 -6.98 -4.20 23.53
C TRP A 166 -7.67 -5.36 22.82
N ALA A 167 -7.50 -5.49 21.50
CA ALA A 167 -8.13 -6.55 20.72
C ALA A 167 -7.76 -7.96 21.17
N ARG A 168 -6.47 -8.20 21.48
CA ARG A 168 -5.97 -9.49 22.01
C ARG A 168 -6.61 -9.88 23.34
N ALA A 169 -7.07 -8.90 24.13
CA ALA A 169 -7.76 -9.12 25.39
C ALA A 169 -9.28 -9.31 25.24
N GLN A 170 -9.83 -9.19 24.02
CA GLN A 170 -11.27 -9.31 23.78
C GLN A 170 -11.68 -10.73 23.35
N THR A 171 -12.93 -11.05 23.66
CA THR A 171 -13.72 -12.13 23.03
C THR A 171 -14.65 -11.56 21.95
N SER A 172 -15.22 -12.43 21.12
CA SER A 172 -16.20 -12.06 20.08
C SER A 172 -17.38 -11.22 20.59
N SER A 173 -17.92 -11.53 21.78
CA SER A 173 -19.03 -10.76 22.37
C SER A 173 -18.56 -9.41 22.90
N SER A 174 -17.47 -9.42 23.67
CA SER A 174 -16.94 -8.23 24.33
C SER A 174 -16.48 -7.15 23.34
N LEU A 175 -16.04 -7.57 22.15
CA LEU A 175 -15.63 -6.69 21.06
C LEU A 175 -16.83 -5.97 20.42
N VAL A 176 -17.96 -6.66 20.26
CA VAL A 176 -19.21 -6.09 19.71
C VAL A 176 -19.92 -5.22 20.75
N GLU A 177 -19.84 -5.60 22.02
CA GLU A 177 -20.46 -4.89 23.15
C GLU A 177 -19.59 -3.72 23.67
N PHE A 178 -18.69 -3.17 22.85
CA PHE A 178 -17.84 -2.04 23.25
C PHE A 178 -18.64 -0.82 23.73
N SER A 179 -19.88 -0.66 23.26
CA SER A 179 -20.75 0.48 23.58
C SER A 179 -21.25 0.47 25.03
N SER A 180 -21.35 -0.70 25.67
CA SER A 180 -21.79 -0.85 27.06
C SER A 180 -20.64 -0.83 28.08
N ARG A 181 -19.40 -0.71 27.60
CA ARG A 181 -18.18 -0.81 28.39
C ARG A 181 -17.42 0.50 28.40
N ASP A 182 -16.60 0.71 29.42
CA ASP A 182 -15.79 1.91 29.56
C ASP A 182 -14.30 1.56 29.52
N GLY A 183 -13.55 2.37 28.79
CA GLY A 183 -12.14 2.20 28.52
C GLY A 183 -11.70 3.15 27.41
N GLU A 184 -10.39 3.32 27.24
CA GLU A 184 -9.86 4.25 26.24
C GLU A 184 -10.22 3.83 24.80
N VAL A 185 -10.12 2.53 24.49
CA VAL A 185 -10.43 2.03 23.14
C VAL A 185 -11.94 1.98 22.91
N GLU A 186 -12.72 1.63 23.93
CA GLU A 186 -14.17 1.71 23.90
C GLU A 186 -14.65 3.14 23.62
N ALA A 187 -14.03 4.15 24.25
CA ALA A 187 -14.33 5.56 23.98
C ALA A 187 -14.02 5.96 22.53
N ILE A 188 -12.90 5.49 21.97
CA ILE A 188 -12.55 5.69 20.55
C ILE A 188 -13.63 5.08 19.64
N LEU A 189 -14.04 3.83 19.90
CA LEU A 189 -15.05 3.15 19.10
C LEU A 189 -16.44 3.81 19.23
N LYS A 190 -16.78 4.33 20.41
CA LYS A 190 -18.00 5.13 20.63
C LYS A 190 -18.00 6.43 19.83
N ASP A 191 -16.90 7.19 19.83
CA ASP A 191 -16.77 8.42 19.00
C ASP A 191 -16.88 8.11 17.50
N ILE A 192 -16.29 7.01 17.05
CA ILE A 192 -16.43 6.54 15.66
C ILE A 192 -17.89 6.22 15.35
N ALA A 193 -18.55 5.44 16.21
CA ALA A 193 -19.95 5.05 16.02
C ALA A 193 -20.90 6.25 15.96
N GLU A 194 -20.69 7.24 16.83
CA GLU A 194 -21.46 8.48 16.85
C GLU A 194 -21.26 9.26 15.55
N ARG A 195 -20.00 9.44 15.12
CA ARG A 195 -19.70 10.14 13.86
C ARG A 195 -20.29 9.45 12.64
N ALA A 196 -20.17 8.12 12.57
CA ALA A 196 -20.69 7.32 11.48
C ALA A 196 -22.23 7.29 11.45
N GLY A 197 -22.90 7.35 12.61
CA GLY A 197 -24.36 7.44 12.71
C GLY A 197 -24.91 8.85 12.51
N SER A 198 -24.08 9.89 12.59
CA SER A 198 -24.51 11.28 12.40
C SER A 198 -24.83 11.58 10.92
N LYS A 199 -25.60 12.65 10.65
CA LYS A 199 -25.84 13.15 9.28
C LYS A 199 -24.58 13.74 8.61
N GLY A 200 -23.45 13.78 9.33
CA GLY A 200 -22.16 14.18 8.78
C GLY A 200 -21.58 13.11 7.87
N SER A 201 -20.73 13.52 6.94
CA SER A 201 -19.98 12.58 6.11
C SER A 201 -18.82 11.97 6.90
N PHE A 202 -19.00 10.78 7.45
CA PHE A 202 -17.91 9.99 8.02
C PHE A 202 -16.90 9.62 6.93
N SER A 203 -15.61 9.88 7.17
CA SER A 203 -14.55 9.63 6.19
C SER A 203 -14.06 8.19 6.21
N TYR A 204 -14.94 7.28 5.78
CA TYR A 204 -14.60 5.88 5.59
C TYR A 204 -13.44 5.71 4.61
N SER A 205 -12.58 4.72 4.87
CA SER A 205 -11.45 4.36 4.00
C SER A 205 -11.19 2.87 4.03
N ARG A 206 -10.49 2.35 3.01
CA ARG A 206 -10.05 0.96 2.98
C ARG A 206 -9.19 0.58 4.19
N PHE A 207 -8.32 1.50 4.63
CA PHE A 207 -7.50 1.28 5.82
C PHE A 207 -8.37 1.15 7.07
N PHE A 208 -9.47 1.89 7.17
CA PHE A 208 -10.43 1.70 8.27
C PHE A 208 -11.02 0.28 8.27
N ALA A 209 -11.44 -0.25 7.12
CA ALA A 209 -11.91 -1.63 7.01
C ALA A 209 -10.83 -2.66 7.41
N ILE A 210 -9.59 -2.45 6.97
CA ILE A 210 -8.46 -3.32 7.35
C ILE A 210 -8.21 -3.25 8.85
N GLY A 211 -8.32 -2.06 9.47
CA GLY A 211 -8.23 -1.88 10.91
C GLY A 211 -9.31 -2.66 11.66
N LEU A 212 -10.57 -2.61 11.20
CA LEU A 212 -11.65 -3.42 11.78
C LEU A 212 -11.38 -4.91 11.67
N PHE A 213 -10.93 -5.37 10.50
CA PHE A 213 -10.57 -6.76 10.30
C PHE A 213 -9.40 -7.17 11.20
N ARG A 214 -8.41 -6.30 11.39
CA ARG A 214 -7.27 -6.55 12.28
C ARG A 214 -7.69 -6.70 13.75
N LEU A 215 -8.66 -5.90 14.22
CA LEU A 215 -9.25 -6.07 15.55
C LEU A 215 -9.90 -7.45 15.69
N LEU A 216 -10.69 -7.88 14.71
CA LEU A 216 -11.35 -9.19 14.70
C LEU A 216 -10.34 -10.35 14.65
N GLU A 217 -9.29 -10.22 13.84
CA GLU A 217 -8.21 -11.20 13.73
C GLU A 217 -7.52 -11.40 15.08
N LEU A 218 -7.14 -10.31 15.77
CA LEU A 218 -6.45 -10.38 17.04
C LEU A 218 -7.32 -10.92 18.18
N ALA A 219 -8.64 -10.72 18.12
CA ALA A 219 -9.61 -11.29 19.04
C ALA A 219 -10.02 -12.74 18.69
N ASN A 220 -9.43 -13.34 17.64
CA ASN A 220 -9.84 -14.65 17.09
C ASN A 220 -11.35 -14.71 16.79
N ALA A 221 -11.91 -13.63 16.25
CA ALA A 221 -13.34 -13.41 16.07
C ALA A 221 -13.70 -13.12 14.59
N THR A 222 -13.06 -13.82 13.65
CA THR A 222 -13.18 -13.57 12.19
C THR A 222 -14.44 -14.12 11.55
N GLU A 223 -15.38 -14.64 12.35
CA GLU A 223 -16.68 -15.13 11.90
C GLU A 223 -17.51 -14.01 11.23
N PRO A 224 -18.15 -14.27 10.07
CA PRO A 224 -18.91 -13.24 9.34
C PRO A 224 -20.01 -12.57 10.17
N THR A 225 -20.59 -13.30 11.12
CA THR A 225 -21.65 -12.82 12.02
C THR A 225 -21.14 -11.81 13.05
N VAL A 226 -19.88 -11.94 13.49
CA VAL A 226 -19.26 -10.98 14.42
C VAL A 226 -18.93 -9.69 13.69
N LEU A 227 -18.40 -9.79 12.47
CA LEU A 227 -18.16 -8.62 11.62
C LEU A 227 -19.45 -7.86 11.35
N GLU A 228 -20.55 -8.56 11.04
CA GLU A 228 -21.85 -7.93 10.83
C GLU A 228 -22.33 -7.15 12.06
N LYS A 229 -22.25 -7.77 13.25
CA LYS A 229 -22.64 -7.10 14.50
C LYS A 229 -21.74 -5.91 14.84
N LEU A 230 -20.43 -6.01 14.62
CA LEU A 230 -19.50 -4.93 14.83
C LEU A 230 -19.77 -3.74 13.89
N CYS A 231 -19.98 -4.02 12.60
CA CYS A 231 -20.35 -2.99 11.62
C CYS A 231 -21.67 -2.29 12.02
N ALA A 232 -22.67 -3.05 12.47
CA ALA A 232 -23.93 -2.48 12.95
C ALA A 232 -23.72 -1.59 14.19
N ALA A 233 -22.93 -2.03 15.17
CA ALA A 233 -22.62 -1.27 16.37
C ALA A 233 -21.84 0.04 16.08
N LEU A 234 -21.02 0.04 15.02
CA LEU A 234 -20.27 1.21 14.56
C LEU A 234 -21.04 2.09 13.57
N ASN A 235 -22.26 1.75 13.17
CA ASN A 235 -23.01 2.41 12.10
C ASN A 235 -22.25 2.45 10.74
N ILE A 236 -21.54 1.37 10.40
CA ILE A 236 -20.77 1.24 9.16
C ILE A 236 -21.43 0.24 8.21
N ASP A 237 -21.47 0.58 6.92
CA ASP A 237 -21.99 -0.33 5.89
C ASP A 237 -21.09 -1.55 5.71
N LYS A 238 -21.57 -2.72 6.13
CA LYS A 238 -20.88 -4.01 5.99
C LYS A 238 -20.46 -4.29 4.54
N ARG A 239 -21.30 -3.94 3.56
CA ARG A 239 -21.01 -4.22 2.14
C ARG A 239 -19.76 -3.49 1.65
N SER A 240 -19.52 -2.28 2.15
CA SER A 240 -18.33 -1.50 1.83
C SER A 240 -17.09 -2.11 2.48
N VAL A 241 -17.20 -2.62 3.71
CA VAL A 241 -16.13 -3.35 4.39
C VAL A 241 -15.76 -4.63 3.64
N ASP A 242 -16.73 -5.49 3.33
CA ASP A 242 -16.50 -6.74 2.59
C ASP A 242 -15.78 -6.48 1.26
N ARG A 243 -16.25 -5.49 0.49
CA ARG A 243 -15.64 -5.09 -0.79
C ARG A 243 -14.18 -4.68 -0.64
N ASP A 244 -13.86 -3.89 0.37
CA ASP A 244 -12.49 -3.40 0.58
C ASP A 244 -11.55 -4.48 1.14
N LEU A 245 -12.07 -5.41 1.95
CA LEU A 245 -11.31 -6.57 2.41
C LEU A 245 -11.00 -7.54 1.27
N ASP A 246 -11.91 -7.75 0.33
CA ASP A 246 -11.64 -8.53 -0.88
C ASP A 246 -10.54 -7.89 -1.74
N VAL A 247 -10.60 -6.58 -1.93
CA VAL A 247 -9.54 -5.83 -2.65
C VAL A 247 -8.21 -5.96 -1.93
N TYR A 248 -8.21 -5.85 -0.60
CA TYR A 248 -7.01 -5.97 0.21
C TYR A 248 -6.37 -7.37 0.11
N ARG A 249 -7.18 -8.43 0.24
CA ARG A 249 -6.71 -9.81 0.09
C ARG A 249 -6.05 -10.03 -1.27
N ASN A 250 -6.68 -9.54 -2.34
CA ASN A 250 -6.15 -9.62 -3.70
C ASN A 250 -4.84 -8.82 -3.88
N LEU A 251 -4.68 -7.68 -3.20
CA LEU A 251 -3.44 -6.90 -3.20
C LEU A 251 -2.31 -7.66 -2.50
N LEU A 252 -2.56 -8.19 -1.30
CA LEU A 252 -1.56 -8.95 -0.54
C LEU A 252 -1.08 -10.18 -1.31
N SER A 253 -1.99 -10.96 -1.90
CA SER A 253 -1.60 -12.13 -2.69
C SER A 253 -0.65 -11.79 -3.85
N LYS A 254 -0.86 -10.64 -4.52
CA LYS A 254 0.04 -10.16 -5.58
C LYS A 254 1.39 -9.70 -5.03
N LEU A 255 1.43 -9.07 -3.85
CA LEU A 255 2.68 -8.65 -3.22
C LEU A 255 3.52 -9.85 -2.80
N VAL A 256 2.90 -10.88 -2.21
CA VAL A 256 3.59 -12.12 -1.84
C VAL A 256 4.22 -12.77 -3.08
N GLN A 257 3.46 -12.92 -4.16
CA GLN A 257 3.98 -13.47 -5.43
C GLN A 257 5.15 -12.63 -5.99
N ALA A 258 5.05 -11.30 -5.95
CA ALA A 258 6.12 -10.42 -6.41
C ALA A 258 7.40 -10.53 -5.56
N LYS A 259 7.25 -10.69 -4.24
CA LYS A 259 8.37 -10.89 -3.31
C LYS A 259 9.07 -12.22 -3.54
N GLU A 260 8.31 -13.30 -3.77
CA GLU A 260 8.87 -14.62 -4.08
C GLU A 260 9.69 -14.58 -5.37
N LEU A 261 9.16 -13.97 -6.44
CA LEU A 261 9.88 -13.81 -7.70
C LEU A 261 11.16 -12.97 -7.54
N LEU A 262 11.13 -11.91 -6.72
CA LEU A 262 12.32 -11.11 -6.42
C LEU A 262 13.36 -11.93 -5.66
N LYS A 263 12.94 -12.71 -4.66
CA LYS A 263 13.83 -13.58 -3.89
C LYS A 263 14.52 -14.60 -4.81
N GLU A 264 13.76 -15.28 -5.65
CA GLU A 264 14.30 -16.20 -6.65
C GLU A 264 15.26 -15.52 -7.64
N TYR A 265 14.99 -14.27 -8.02
CA TYR A 265 15.86 -13.51 -8.89
C TYR A 265 17.19 -13.18 -8.19
N ILE A 266 17.14 -12.70 -6.95
CA ILE A 266 18.33 -12.39 -6.14
C ILE A 266 19.17 -13.64 -5.92
N ASP A 267 18.54 -14.76 -5.57
CA ASP A 267 19.24 -16.02 -5.31
C ASP A 267 19.91 -16.56 -6.59
N ARG A 268 19.24 -16.44 -7.74
CA ARG A 268 19.84 -16.76 -9.05
C ARG A 268 21.03 -15.87 -9.38
N GLU A 269 20.93 -14.58 -9.13
CA GLU A 269 22.04 -13.64 -9.40
C GLU A 269 23.22 -13.84 -8.43
N LYS A 270 22.96 -14.20 -7.17
CA LYS A 270 24.01 -14.61 -6.22
C LYS A 270 24.72 -15.87 -6.69
N LYS A 271 23.98 -16.92 -7.07
CA LYS A 271 24.55 -18.17 -7.60
C LYS A 271 25.41 -17.92 -8.85
N LYS A 272 24.91 -17.12 -9.81
CA LYS A 272 25.71 -16.75 -11.00
C LYS A 272 26.99 -15.97 -10.63
N ARG A 273 26.94 -15.12 -9.61
CA ARG A 273 28.13 -14.38 -9.14
C ARG A 273 29.13 -15.31 -8.45
N GLU A 274 28.65 -16.26 -7.67
CA GLU A 274 29.48 -17.30 -7.04
C GLU A 274 30.18 -18.14 -8.11
N GLU A 275 29.45 -18.66 -9.10
CA GLU A 275 30.01 -19.41 -10.24
C GLU A 275 31.05 -18.58 -11.04
N ARG A 276 30.79 -17.28 -11.24
CA ARG A 276 31.74 -16.34 -11.87
C ARG A 276 32.92 -15.95 -10.99
N SER A 277 32.87 -16.18 -9.69
CA SER A 277 33.98 -15.95 -8.75
C SER A 277 34.82 -17.20 -8.50
N GLU A 278 34.26 -18.38 -8.75
CA GLU A 278 34.96 -19.68 -8.71
C GLU A 278 35.73 -19.95 -10.02
N SER A 279 35.16 -19.58 -11.17
CA SER A 279 35.81 -19.74 -12.48
C SER A 279 37.16 -19.00 -12.68
N PRO A 280 37.41 -17.80 -12.12
CA PRO A 280 38.72 -17.16 -12.14
C PRO A 280 39.74 -17.91 -11.29
N LYS A 281 39.33 -18.48 -10.14
CA LYS A 281 40.21 -19.29 -9.27
C LYS A 281 40.58 -20.62 -9.93
N ALA A 282 39.67 -21.23 -10.68
CA ALA A 282 39.96 -22.41 -11.48
C ALA A 282 40.94 -22.10 -12.62
N ASN A 283 40.77 -20.97 -13.32
CA ASN A 283 41.69 -20.54 -14.37
C ASN A 283 43.08 -20.15 -13.82
N GLU A 284 43.16 -19.58 -12.62
CA GLU A 284 44.43 -19.26 -11.96
C GLU A 284 45.17 -20.53 -11.49
N ALA A 285 44.45 -21.52 -10.96
CA ALA A 285 45.00 -22.83 -10.61
C ALA A 285 45.51 -23.60 -11.85
N VAL A 286 44.75 -23.58 -12.96
CA VAL A 286 45.14 -24.23 -14.23
C VAL A 286 46.37 -23.54 -14.84
N LYS A 287 46.48 -22.21 -14.78
CA LYS A 287 47.64 -21.47 -15.27
C LYS A 287 48.90 -21.74 -14.43
N LYS A 288 48.76 -21.96 -13.13
CA LYS A 288 49.86 -22.34 -12.23
C LYS A 288 50.36 -23.76 -12.52
N CYS A 289 49.45 -24.72 -12.71
CA CYS A 289 49.83 -26.08 -13.10
C CYS A 289 50.49 -26.13 -14.50
N LEU A 290 49.98 -25.39 -15.50
CA LEU A 290 50.58 -25.36 -16.85
C LEU A 290 51.94 -24.65 -16.89
N GLY A 291 52.16 -23.65 -16.03
CA GLY A 291 53.46 -22.98 -15.89
C GLY A 291 54.54 -23.88 -15.27
N GLU A 292 54.18 -24.80 -14.38
CA GLU A 292 55.12 -25.77 -13.79
C GLU A 292 55.54 -26.88 -14.78
N TYR A 293 54.67 -27.29 -15.71
CA TYR A 293 55.04 -28.25 -16.77
C TYR A 293 56.02 -27.67 -17.81
N GLN A 294 56.06 -26.36 -18.01
CA GLN A 294 57.00 -25.72 -18.94
C GLN A 294 58.44 -25.61 -18.40
N TYR A 295 58.64 -25.77 -17.09
CA TYR A 295 59.97 -25.74 -16.46
C TYR A 295 60.58 -27.14 -16.24
N LEU A 296 59.86 -28.22 -16.53
CA LEU A 296 60.33 -29.61 -16.36
C LEU A 296 60.78 -30.28 -17.67
N SER A 297 60.89 -29.53 -18.77
CA SER A 297 61.26 -30.04 -20.11
C SER A 297 62.54 -29.42 -20.69
N GLN A 298 63.45 -28.89 -19.86
CA GLN A 298 64.80 -28.49 -20.27
C GLN A 298 65.87 -29.32 -19.58
#